data_AF-A0A7Y9EB79-F1
#
_entry.id   AF-A0A7Y9EB79-F1
#
_cell.length_a   1.000
_cell.length_b   1.000
_cell.length_c   1.000
_cell.angle_alpha   90.00
_cell.angle_beta   90.00
_cell.angle_gamma   90.00
#
_symmetry.space_group_name_H-M   'P 1'
#
loop_
_entity.id
_entity.type
_entity.pdbx_description
1 polymer ?
#
loop_
_entity_poly.entity_id
_entity_poly.type
_entity_poly.pdbx_seq_one_letter_code
_entity_poly.pdbx_strand_id
1 'polypeptide(L)'
;MSRTAAGGRPVRGARDAGTAAVEFAAVLPIAGVGILLCLQALVAVVSVERVQNAARTGARVAAQRQDPGACPAAARGALPGWAREPRAVGTAAGDGVSCEVTVRTPLLVPGVPLDLEFTRTVHMPGG
;
A
#
# COMPACT_ATOMS: atom_id res chain seq x y z
N MET A 1 -47.82 22.36 -61.80
CA MET A 1 -46.57 21.64 -61.46
C MET A 1 -45.63 22.62 -60.80
N SER A 2 -45.54 22.65 -59.47
CA SER A 2 -44.58 23.53 -58.77
C SER A 2 -43.94 22.74 -57.62
N ARG A 3 -42.62 22.55 -57.73
CA ARG A 3 -41.80 21.65 -56.93
C ARG A 3 -41.48 22.24 -55.56
N THR A 4 -41.60 21.37 -54.56
CA THR A 4 -41.19 21.53 -53.16
C THR A 4 -39.67 21.77 -53.06
N ALA A 5 -39.26 22.75 -52.25
CA ALA A 5 -37.87 22.85 -51.77
C ALA A 5 -37.90 22.96 -50.23
N ALA A 6 -37.88 21.80 -49.58
CA ALA A 6 -37.68 21.72 -48.13
C ALA A 6 -36.21 22.02 -47.81
N GLY A 7 -35.94 23.24 -47.34
CA GLY A 7 -34.63 23.62 -46.82
C GLY A 7 -34.35 22.89 -45.50
N GLY A 8 -33.49 21.88 -45.54
CA GLY A 8 -32.99 21.20 -44.33
C GLY A 8 -32.18 22.17 -43.46
N ARG A 9 -32.58 22.33 -42.19
CA ARG A 9 -31.82 23.11 -41.21
C ARG A 9 -30.57 22.33 -40.80
N PRO A 10 -29.35 22.91 -40.86
CA PRO A 10 -28.16 22.23 -40.38
C PRO A 10 -28.21 22.12 -38.85
N VAL A 11 -28.13 20.88 -38.34
CA VAL A 11 -28.01 20.56 -36.91
C VAL A 11 -26.64 21.05 -36.43
N ARG A 12 -26.58 22.26 -35.86
CA ARG A 12 -25.34 22.86 -35.32
C ARG A 12 -25.01 22.44 -33.89
N GLY A 13 -25.86 21.64 -33.21
CA GLY A 13 -25.71 21.34 -31.78
C GLY A 13 -24.82 20.15 -31.41
N ALA A 14 -24.37 19.33 -32.37
CA ALA A 14 -23.65 18.09 -32.05
C ALA A 14 -22.13 18.28 -31.83
N ARG A 15 -21.55 19.39 -32.31
CA ARG A 15 -20.09 19.61 -32.23
C ARG A 15 -19.63 20.12 -30.87
N ASP A 16 -20.46 20.89 -30.16
CA ASP A 16 -20.08 21.45 -28.86
C ASP A 16 -20.19 20.43 -27.71
N ALA A 17 -21.09 19.44 -27.82
CA ALA A 17 -21.26 18.40 -26.81
C ALA A 17 -20.07 17.41 -26.76
N GLY A 18 -19.38 17.19 -27.90
CA GLY A 18 -18.20 16.34 -27.97
C GLY A 18 -16.94 17.01 -27.38
N THR A 19 -16.79 18.33 -27.57
CA THR A 19 -15.63 19.09 -27.06
C THR A 19 -15.59 19.10 -25.53
N ALA A 20 -16.73 19.37 -24.88
CA ALA A 20 -16.82 19.32 -23.42
C ALA A 20 -16.50 17.92 -22.87
N ALA A 21 -17.00 16.86 -23.50
CA ALA A 21 -16.72 15.49 -23.09
C ALA A 21 -15.23 15.12 -23.19
N VAL A 22 -14.52 15.62 -24.21
CA VAL A 22 -13.08 15.39 -24.40
C VAL A 22 -12.23 16.20 -23.42
N GLU A 23 -12.64 17.42 -23.07
CA GLU A 23 -11.99 18.22 -22.02
C GLU A 23 -12.08 17.53 -20.64
N PHE A 24 -13.24 17.00 -20.28
CA PHE A 24 -13.40 16.22 -19.04
C PHE A 24 -12.68 14.87 -19.08
N ALA A 25 -12.54 14.25 -20.26
CA ALA A 25 -11.79 13.01 -20.42
C ALA A 25 -10.29 13.19 -20.08
N ALA A 26 -9.74 14.41 -20.20
CA ALA A 26 -8.37 14.71 -19.80
C ALA A 26 -8.19 14.82 -18.27
N VAL A 27 -9.25 15.14 -17.52
CA VAL A 27 -9.22 15.24 -16.05
C VAL A 27 -9.27 13.87 -15.39
N LEU A 28 -9.97 12.92 -16.00
CA LEU A 28 -10.10 11.53 -15.53
C LEU A 28 -8.77 10.82 -15.22
N PRO A 29 -7.76 10.81 -16.12
CA PRO A 29 -6.46 10.19 -15.81
C PRO A 29 -5.71 10.92 -14.69
N ILE A 30 -5.82 12.25 -14.61
CA ILE A 30 -5.19 13.05 -13.53
C ILE A 30 -5.82 12.70 -12.18
N ALA A 31 -7.15 12.65 -12.11
CA ALA A 31 -7.88 12.20 -10.93
C ALA A 31 -7.52 10.74 -10.58
N GLY A 32 -7.38 9.87 -11.59
CA GLY A 32 -6.95 8.48 -11.42
C GLY A 32 -5.58 8.37 -10.76
N VAL A 33 -4.59 9.16 -11.21
CA VAL A 33 -3.26 9.22 -10.59
C VAL A 33 -3.37 9.71 -9.14
N GLY A 34 -4.16 10.75 -8.87
CA GLY A 34 -4.40 11.22 -7.50
C GLY A 34 -4.99 10.15 -6.59
N ILE A 35 -6.00 9.41 -7.07
CA ILE A 35 -6.61 8.29 -6.35
C ILE A 35 -5.60 7.19 -6.06
N LEU A 36 -4.78 6.83 -7.05
CA LEU A 36 -3.71 5.84 -6.89
C LEU A 36 -2.69 6.27 -5.83
N LEU A 37 -2.31 7.54 -5.79
CA LEU A 37 -1.41 8.08 -4.76
C LEU A 37 -2.03 8.00 -3.36
N CYS A 38 -3.33 8.32 -3.22
CA CYS A 38 -4.04 8.16 -1.96
C CYS A 38 -4.10 6.69 -1.50
N LEU A 39 -4.37 5.77 -2.44
CA LEU A 39 -4.37 4.33 -2.18
C LEU A 39 -2.98 3.83 -1.76
N GLN A 40 -1.91 4.32 -2.40
CA GLN A 40 -0.54 3.99 -2.00
C GLN A 40 -0.24 4.49 -0.59
N ALA A 41 -0.58 5.73 -0.26
CA ALA A 41 -0.38 6.29 1.08
C ALA A 41 -1.15 5.48 2.14
N LEU A 42 -2.39 5.11 1.87
CA LEU A 42 -3.20 4.28 2.76
C LEU A 42 -2.54 2.93 3.02
N VAL A 43 -2.08 2.26 1.96
CA VAL A 43 -1.42 0.96 2.07
C VAL A 43 -0.10 1.06 2.83
N ALA A 44 0.68 2.13 2.62
CA ALA A 44 1.90 2.36 3.39
C ALA A 44 1.62 2.49 4.90
N VAL A 45 0.62 3.29 5.29
CA VAL A 45 0.24 3.48 6.70
C VAL A 45 -0.21 2.14 7.33
N VAL A 46 -1.10 1.41 6.67
CA VAL A 46 -1.58 0.11 7.16
C VAL A 46 -0.42 -0.90 7.28
N SER A 47 0.56 -0.83 6.39
CA SER A 47 1.74 -1.70 6.44
C SER A 47 2.54 -1.45 7.71
N VAL A 48 2.85 -0.19 8.04
CA VAL A 48 3.59 0.19 9.25
C VAL A 48 2.91 -0.34 10.52
N GLU A 49 1.59 -0.18 10.63
CA GLU A 49 0.83 -0.67 11.79
C GLU A 49 0.91 -2.20 11.92
N ARG A 50 0.83 -2.92 10.80
CA ARG A 50 0.94 -4.39 10.79
C ARG A 50 2.33 -4.87 11.19
N VAL A 51 3.39 -4.21 10.71
CA VAL A 51 4.79 -4.51 11.11
C VAL A 51 4.98 -4.31 12.61
N GLN A 52 4.47 -3.21 13.15
CA GLN A 52 4.57 -2.92 14.58
C GLN A 52 3.89 -3.98 15.45
N ASN A 53 2.70 -4.43 15.04
CA ASN A 53 2.01 -5.52 15.75
C ASN A 53 2.77 -6.84 15.64
N ALA A 54 3.32 -7.17 14.46
CA ALA A 54 4.14 -8.36 14.30
C ALA A 54 5.41 -8.33 15.17
N ALA A 55 6.11 -7.19 15.22
CA ALA A 55 7.29 -7.00 16.06
C ALA A 55 6.98 -7.15 17.56
N ARG A 56 5.86 -6.57 18.02
CA ARG A 56 5.40 -6.72 19.41
C ARG A 56 5.06 -8.17 19.76
N THR A 57 4.35 -8.87 18.87
CA THR A 57 4.01 -10.29 19.06
C THR A 57 5.26 -11.16 19.07
N GLY A 58 6.19 -10.94 18.14
CA GLY A 58 7.46 -11.65 18.08
C GLY A 58 8.31 -11.45 19.32
N ALA A 59 8.45 -10.19 19.78
CA ALA A 59 9.18 -9.86 21.00
C ALA A 59 8.56 -10.52 22.25
N ARG A 60 7.23 -10.53 22.36
CA ARG A 60 6.53 -11.16 23.50
C ARG A 60 6.78 -12.66 23.57
N VAL A 61 6.72 -13.36 22.44
CA VAL A 61 6.96 -14.82 22.39
C VAL A 61 8.42 -15.13 22.68
N ALA A 62 9.35 -14.35 22.14
CA ALA A 62 10.78 -14.55 22.35
C ALA A 62 11.17 -14.29 23.82
N ALA A 63 10.60 -13.26 24.46
CA ALA A 63 10.78 -13.00 25.88
C ALA A 63 10.18 -14.11 26.77
N GLN A 64 8.97 -14.60 26.46
CA GLN A 64 8.33 -15.70 27.22
C GLN A 64 9.13 -17.01 27.18
N ARG A 65 9.81 -17.27 26.06
CA ARG A 65 10.61 -18.48 25.88
C ARG A 65 12.09 -18.28 26.25
N GLN A 66 12.48 -17.06 26.59
CA GLN A 66 13.89 -16.64 26.71
C GLN A 66 14.74 -17.12 25.52
N ASP A 67 14.14 -17.17 24.34
CA ASP A 67 14.73 -17.72 23.12
C ASP A 67 14.59 -16.70 21.98
N PRO A 68 15.68 -16.03 21.59
CA PRO A 68 15.71 -15.14 20.42
C PRO A 68 15.29 -15.85 19.12
N GLY A 69 15.53 -17.17 19.00
CA GLY A 69 15.17 -17.99 17.84
C GLY A 69 13.66 -18.13 17.64
N ALA A 70 12.83 -17.86 18.67
CA ALA A 70 11.38 -17.90 18.57
C ALA A 70 10.76 -16.65 17.92
N CYS A 71 11.48 -15.51 17.91
CA CYS A 71 10.99 -14.25 17.35
C CYS A 71 10.64 -14.35 15.84
N PRO A 72 11.49 -14.89 14.96
CA PRO A 72 11.20 -14.94 13.53
C PRO A 72 9.96 -15.74 13.15
N ALA A 73 9.70 -16.86 13.82
CA ALA A 73 8.52 -17.69 13.56
C ALA A 73 7.23 -17.00 14.04
N ALA A 74 7.26 -16.42 15.25
CA ALA A 74 6.12 -15.71 15.82
C ALA A 74 5.78 -14.41 15.07
N ALA A 75 6.79 -13.63 14.68
CA ALA A 75 6.61 -12.43 13.89
C ALA A 75 6.01 -12.73 12.51
N ARG A 76 6.50 -13.78 11.82
CA ARG A 76 5.94 -14.21 10.52
C ARG A 76 4.51 -14.70 10.63
N GLY A 77 4.15 -15.43 11.69
CA GLY A 77 2.77 -15.87 11.93
C GLY A 77 1.79 -14.72 12.19
N ALA A 78 2.28 -13.58 12.68
CA ALA A 78 1.48 -12.38 12.90
C ALA A 78 1.35 -11.48 11.66
N LEU A 79 2.17 -11.72 10.62
CA LEU A 79 2.10 -10.99 9.37
C LEU A 79 1.02 -11.56 8.44
N PRO A 80 0.31 -10.71 7.70
CA PRO A 80 -0.70 -11.18 6.76
C PRO A 80 -0.07 -11.87 5.54
N GLY A 81 -0.76 -12.85 4.95
CA GLY A 81 -0.24 -13.68 3.86
C GLY A 81 0.09 -12.95 2.55
N TRP A 82 -0.27 -11.67 2.42
CA TRP A 82 0.11 -10.82 1.29
C TRP A 82 1.47 -10.11 1.49
N ALA A 83 2.06 -10.17 2.70
CA ALA A 83 3.35 -9.55 3.00
C ALA A 83 4.46 -10.26 2.21
N ARG A 84 5.14 -9.52 1.33
CA ARG A 84 6.28 -10.03 0.56
C ARG A 84 7.56 -9.85 1.36
N GLU A 85 8.41 -10.88 1.30
CA GLU A 85 9.76 -10.87 1.89
C GLU A 85 9.84 -10.42 3.35
N PRO A 86 8.98 -10.93 4.27
CA PRO A 86 9.07 -10.54 5.66
C PRO A 86 10.36 -11.08 6.30
N ARG A 87 11.24 -10.17 6.71
CA ARG A 87 12.47 -10.49 7.43
C ARG A 87 12.26 -10.18 8.91
N ALA A 88 12.47 -11.18 9.75
CA ALA A 88 12.42 -11.03 11.20
C ALA A 88 13.66 -11.69 11.79
N VAL A 89 14.31 -10.98 12.71
CA VAL A 89 15.55 -11.39 13.36
C VAL A 89 15.37 -11.19 14.87
N GLY A 90 15.57 -12.26 15.64
CA GLY A 90 15.67 -12.17 17.09
C GLY A 90 17.13 -12.10 17.49
N THR A 91 17.45 -11.25 18.45
CA THR A 91 18.79 -11.10 19.02
C THR A 91 18.72 -11.12 20.54
N ALA A 92 19.68 -11.78 21.18
CA ALA A 92 19.86 -11.65 22.62
C ALA A 92 20.35 -10.23 22.93
N ALA A 93 19.76 -9.57 23.92
CA ALA A 93 20.11 -8.21 24.29
C ALA A 93 20.24 -8.11 25.81
N GLY A 94 21.48 -8.14 26.30
CA GLY A 94 21.79 -7.98 27.71
C GLY A 94 21.00 -8.91 28.63
N ASP A 95 20.06 -8.32 29.38
CA ASP A 95 19.16 -8.95 30.34
C ASP A 95 17.85 -9.47 29.73
N GLY A 96 17.69 -9.43 28.40
CA GLY A 96 16.46 -9.80 27.71
C GLY A 96 16.62 -10.18 26.24
N VAL A 97 15.55 -9.99 25.48
CA VAL A 97 15.46 -10.40 24.07
C VAL A 97 14.94 -9.25 23.22
N SER A 98 15.63 -8.96 22.11
CA SER A 98 15.18 -8.03 21.08
C SER A 98 14.68 -8.76 19.84
N CYS A 99 13.64 -8.21 19.23
CA CYS A 99 13.06 -8.71 17.98
C CYS A 99 12.99 -7.55 16.99
N GLU A 100 13.69 -7.70 15.87
CA GLU A 100 13.69 -6.80 14.74
C GLU A 100 12.82 -7.39 13.63
N VAL A 101 11.88 -6.60 13.13
CA VAL A 101 11.01 -6.99 12.01
C VAL A 101 11.10 -5.94 10.92
N THR A 102 11.46 -6.40 9.73
CA THR A 102 11.54 -5.62 8.50
C THR A 102 10.53 -6.18 7.52
N VAL A 103 9.69 -5.31 6.95
CA VAL A 103 8.75 -5.70 5.90
C VAL A 103 8.84 -4.71 4.76
N ARG A 104 8.81 -5.24 3.54
CA ARG A 104 8.70 -4.44 2.32
C ARG A 104 7.23 -4.24 1.98
N THR A 105 6.84 -2.99 1.79
CA THR A 105 5.46 -2.64 1.45
C THR A 105 5.16 -3.04 0.01
N PRO A 106 4.04 -3.73 -0.27
CA PRO A 106 3.69 -4.08 -1.65
C PRO A 106 3.39 -2.82 -2.47
N LEU A 107 4.10 -2.65 -3.58
CA LEU A 107 3.85 -1.59 -4.56
C LEU A 107 2.50 -1.83 -5.25
N LEU A 108 1.62 -0.83 -5.27
CA LEU A 108 0.38 -0.89 -6.08
C LEU A 108 0.62 -0.58 -7.57
N VAL A 109 1.75 0.05 -7.91
CA VAL A 109 2.12 0.34 -9.30
C VAL A 109 3.46 -0.35 -9.62
N PRO A 110 3.46 -1.44 -10.40
CA PRO A 110 4.70 -2.06 -10.84
C PRO A 110 5.46 -1.10 -11.77
N GLY A 111 6.71 -0.76 -11.43
CA GLY A 111 7.59 0.08 -12.27
C GLY A 111 7.91 1.48 -11.72
N VAL A 112 7.37 1.88 -10.57
CA VAL A 112 7.82 3.10 -9.87
C VAL A 112 8.80 2.68 -8.75
N PRO A 113 10.04 3.23 -8.71
CA PRO A 113 11.05 2.87 -7.72
C PRO A 113 10.75 3.52 -6.36
N LEU A 114 9.67 3.11 -5.71
CA LEU A 114 9.31 3.50 -4.35
C LEU A 114 9.45 2.30 -3.41
N ASP A 115 10.62 1.69 -3.40
CA ASP A 115 10.96 0.64 -2.44
C ASP A 115 11.06 1.26 -1.03
N LEU A 116 9.93 1.32 -0.34
CA LEU A 116 9.85 1.79 1.04
C LEU A 116 10.07 0.60 1.98
N GLU A 117 11.31 0.47 2.44
CA GLU A 117 11.70 -0.50 3.46
C GLU A 117 11.41 0.07 4.85
N PHE A 118 10.57 -0.62 5.62
CA PHE A 118 10.26 -0.24 7.00
C PHE A 118 10.90 -1.24 7.95
N THR A 119 11.87 -0.77 8.74
CA THR A 119 12.55 -1.55 9.78
C THR A 119 12.11 -1.08 11.15
N ARG A 120 11.69 -2.01 12.02
CA ARG A 120 11.35 -1.69 13.41
C ARG A 120 11.91 -2.71 14.38
N THR A 121 12.62 -2.20 15.38
CA THR A 121 13.22 -3.00 16.46
C THR A 121 12.45 -2.80 17.76
N VAL A 122 12.18 -3.89 18.48
CA VAL A 122 11.56 -3.87 19.80
C VAL A 122 12.45 -4.61 20.78
N HIS A 123 12.79 -3.97 21.90
CA HIS A 123 13.51 -4.58 23.02
C HIS A 123 12.52 -4.94 24.13
N MET A 124 12.62 -6.16 24.67
CA MET A 124 11.96 -6.54 25.92
C MET A 124 12.99 -6.98 26.95
N PRO A 125 12.97 -6.39 28.17
CA PRO A 125 13.80 -6.88 29.28
C PRO A 125 13.33 -8.28 29.69
N GLY A 126 14.27 -9.14 30.10
CA GLY A 126 13.95 -10.45 30.66
C GLY A 126 13.28 -10.30 32.02
N GLY A 127 12.21 -11.07 32.22
CA GLY A 127 11.53 -11.21 33.50
C GLY A 127 12.18 -12.28 34.37
#